data_AF-A0A4W6CF83-F1
#
_entry.id   AF-A0A4W6CF83-F1
#
_cell.length_a   1.000
_cell.length_b   1.000
_cell.length_c   1.000
_cell.angle_alpha   90.00
_cell.angle_beta   90.00
_cell.angle_gamma   90.00
#
_symmetry.space_group_name_H-M   'P 1'
#
loop_
_entity.id
_entity.type
_entity.pdbx_description
1 polymer ?
#
loop_
_entity_poly.entity_id
_entity_poly.type
_entity_poly.pdbx_seq_one_letter_code
_entity_poly.pdbx_strand_id
1 'polypeptide(L)'
;MTSIIKETQSIKEAVTFINAIDVNKFSRLISRIIQKLHLKEERTFSEEEEQKLEAALSLDKQALNLVLETAAFILEQAVYHNVKPASLQQQLEAVHLNPDKAEVFSQTWATAGPELVEKLKHNIFAPKKLEYVGWQLNLQMAQSSQARLKSPSAVLQLGLRNEDSERQCCNHGGTEALCLKAHNNSHSHEITHTHAHIEPSQ
;
A
#
# COMPACT_ATOMS: atom_id res chain seq x y z
N MET A 1 10.16 18.22 1.89
CA MET A 1 9.02 17.33 2.20
C MET A 1 8.42 16.91 0.86
N THR A 2 8.37 15.61 0.57
CA THR A 2 7.79 15.10 -0.67
C THR A 2 6.27 15.26 -0.62
N SER A 3 5.70 16.02 -1.55
CA SER A 3 4.24 16.11 -1.68
C SER A 3 3.72 14.75 -2.16
N ILE A 4 2.84 14.16 -1.39
CA ILE A 4 2.23 12.85 -1.66
C ILE A 4 1.06 13.02 -2.63
N ILE A 5 0.39 14.17 -2.56
CA ILE A 5 -0.61 14.60 -3.53
C ILE A 5 0.11 15.44 -4.60
N LYS A 6 0.16 14.92 -5.83
CA LYS A 6 0.65 15.69 -6.98
C LYS A 6 -0.51 16.47 -7.55
N GLU A 7 -0.32 17.76 -7.79
CA GLU A 7 -1.35 18.61 -8.37
C GLU A 7 -1.54 18.28 -9.87
N THR A 8 -2.48 17.39 -10.18
CA THR A 8 -2.90 17.05 -11.55
C THR A 8 -4.19 17.77 -11.91
N GLN A 9 -4.49 17.87 -13.22
CA GLN A 9 -5.74 18.50 -13.70
C GLN A 9 -6.99 17.82 -13.10
N SER A 10 -6.98 16.48 -13.03
CA SER A 10 -8.06 15.69 -12.42
C SER A 10 -8.27 16.02 -10.94
N ILE A 11 -7.19 16.22 -10.17
CA ILE A 11 -7.28 16.59 -8.75
C ILE A 11 -7.84 18.01 -8.60
N LYS A 12 -7.47 18.96 -9.47
CA LYS A 12 -8.04 20.32 -9.43
C LYS A 12 -9.55 20.32 -9.68
N GLU A 13 -9.98 19.56 -10.68
CA GLU A 13 -11.40 19.42 -11.00
C GLU A 13 -12.16 18.74 -9.86
N ALA A 14 -11.61 17.65 -9.31
CA ALA A 14 -12.18 16.98 -8.15
C ALA A 14 -12.28 17.90 -6.92
N VAL A 15 -11.24 18.67 -6.62
CA VAL A 15 -11.22 19.65 -5.51
C VAL A 15 -12.32 20.69 -5.71
N THR A 16 -12.54 21.15 -6.94
CA THR A 16 -13.63 22.09 -7.26
C THR A 16 -14.99 21.49 -6.90
N PHE A 17 -15.25 20.24 -7.30
CA PHE A 17 -16.48 19.53 -6.93
C PHE A 17 -16.60 19.29 -5.42
N ILE A 18 -15.52 18.86 -4.75
CA ILE A 18 -15.50 18.60 -3.31
C ILE A 18 -15.81 19.87 -2.51
N ASN A 19 -15.26 21.01 -2.93
CA ASN A 19 -15.49 22.29 -2.28
C ASN A 19 -16.95 22.76 -2.38
N ALA A 20 -17.69 22.34 -3.42
CA ALA A 20 -19.10 22.66 -3.60
C ALA A 20 -20.06 21.78 -2.76
N ILE A 21 -19.60 20.62 -2.28
CA ILE A 21 -20.40 19.69 -1.47
C ILE A 21 -20.60 20.28 -0.05
N ASP A 22 -21.68 19.94 0.64
CA ASP A 22 -21.87 20.27 2.07
C ASP A 22 -20.87 19.51 2.98
N VAL A 23 -20.40 20.13 4.07
CA VAL A 23 -19.37 19.54 4.96
C VAL A 23 -19.84 18.28 5.67
N ASN A 24 -21.12 18.22 6.06
CA ASN A 24 -21.68 17.06 6.75
C ASN A 24 -21.86 15.89 5.79
N LYS A 25 -22.31 16.15 4.56
CA LYS A 25 -22.40 15.14 3.50
C LYS A 25 -21.02 14.60 3.15
N PHE A 26 -20.02 15.48 3.03
CA PHE A 26 -18.65 15.11 2.72
C PHE A 26 -18.02 14.23 3.82
N SER A 27 -18.21 14.61 5.09
CA SER A 27 -17.74 13.81 6.23
C SER A 27 -18.28 12.38 6.22
N ARG A 28 -19.58 12.22 5.92
CA ARG A 28 -20.21 10.90 5.80
C ARG A 28 -19.64 10.11 4.62
N LEU A 29 -19.40 10.77 3.49
CA LEU A 29 -18.81 10.15 2.30
C LEU A 29 -17.40 9.62 2.57
N ILE A 30 -16.51 10.45 3.15
CA ILE A 30 -15.14 10.03 3.50
C ILE A 30 -15.15 8.89 4.52
N SER A 31 -16.01 8.96 5.54
CA SER A 31 -16.16 7.89 6.52
C SER A 31 -16.62 6.58 5.89
N ARG A 32 -17.45 6.62 4.84
CA ARG A 32 -17.88 5.41 4.14
C ARG A 32 -16.76 4.85 3.26
N ILE A 33 -16.03 5.71 2.54
CA ILE A 33 -14.90 5.30 1.70
C ILE A 33 -13.82 4.63 2.56
N ILE A 34 -13.42 5.24 3.68
CA ILE A 34 -12.37 4.68 4.54
C ILE A 34 -12.75 3.31 5.11
N GLN A 35 -14.04 3.11 5.43
CA GLN A 35 -14.55 1.82 5.91
C GLN A 35 -14.52 0.74 4.83
N LYS A 36 -14.68 1.09 3.56
CA LYS A 36 -14.76 0.16 2.44
C LYS A 36 -13.45 0.00 1.67
N LEU A 37 -12.44 0.84 1.92
CA LEU A 37 -11.17 0.84 1.19
C LEU A 37 -10.38 -0.48 1.33
N HIS A 38 -10.58 -1.23 2.41
CA HIS A 38 -9.89 -2.52 2.61
C HIS A 38 -10.45 -3.68 1.77
N LEU A 39 -11.64 -3.52 1.19
CA LEU A 39 -12.33 -4.55 0.41
C LEU A 39 -11.99 -4.39 -1.07
N LYS A 40 -10.75 -4.72 -1.47
CA LYS A 40 -10.24 -4.51 -2.84
C LYS A 40 -11.07 -5.17 -3.97
N GLU A 41 -11.95 -6.11 -3.66
CA GLU A 41 -12.78 -6.84 -4.63
C GLU A 41 -14.24 -6.37 -4.69
N GLU A 42 -14.66 -5.45 -3.80
CA GLU A 42 -16.03 -4.93 -3.75
C GLU A 42 -16.06 -3.46 -4.17
N ARG A 43 -17.03 -3.07 -5.02
CA ARG A 43 -17.26 -1.65 -5.31
C ARG A 43 -17.58 -0.92 -4.00
N THR A 44 -17.01 0.26 -3.79
CA THR A 44 -17.22 1.06 -2.56
C THR A 44 -18.70 1.40 -2.33
N PHE A 45 -19.45 1.54 -3.44
CA PHE A 45 -20.88 1.82 -3.47
C PHE A 45 -21.57 0.92 -4.50
N SER A 46 -22.78 0.46 -4.18
CA SER A 46 -23.67 -0.19 -5.15
C SER A 46 -24.25 0.83 -6.14
N GLU A 47 -24.73 0.37 -7.30
CA GLU A 47 -25.30 1.26 -8.33
C GLU A 47 -26.51 2.08 -7.81
N GLU A 48 -27.32 1.49 -6.93
CA GLU A 48 -28.43 2.20 -6.26
C GLU A 48 -27.94 3.24 -5.23
N GLU A 49 -26.79 3.01 -4.60
CA GLU A 49 -26.17 3.97 -3.66
C GLU A 49 -25.55 5.14 -4.43
N GLU A 50 -24.90 4.88 -5.56
CA GLU A 50 -24.35 5.91 -6.44
C GLU A 50 -25.45 6.85 -6.93
N GLN A 51 -26.58 6.33 -7.41
CA GLN A 51 -27.71 7.18 -7.84
C GLN A 51 -28.25 8.06 -6.71
N LYS A 52 -28.28 7.55 -5.46
CA LYS A 52 -28.68 8.34 -4.28
C LYS A 52 -27.63 9.40 -3.94
N LEU A 53 -26.34 9.09 -4.11
CA LEU A 53 -25.25 10.03 -3.91
C LEU A 53 -25.25 11.14 -4.97
N GLU A 54 -25.49 10.82 -6.25
CA GLU A 54 -25.66 11.79 -7.33
C GLU A 54 -26.76 12.80 -6.96
N ALA A 55 -27.93 12.31 -6.55
CA ALA A 55 -29.04 13.16 -6.12
C ALA A 55 -28.73 13.97 -4.85
N ALA A 56 -28.12 13.34 -3.83
CA ALA A 56 -27.86 13.97 -2.54
C ALA A 56 -26.73 15.01 -2.60
N LEU A 57 -25.74 14.82 -3.47
CA LEU A 57 -24.60 15.71 -3.66
C LEU A 57 -24.81 16.69 -4.80
N SER A 58 -25.85 16.50 -5.61
CA SER A 58 -26.14 17.30 -6.80
C SER A 58 -24.98 17.30 -7.80
N LEU A 59 -24.38 16.12 -7.99
CA LEU A 59 -23.29 15.87 -8.92
C LEU A 59 -23.77 14.97 -10.06
N ASP A 60 -23.24 15.16 -11.25
CA ASP A 60 -23.40 14.20 -12.33
C ASP A 60 -22.53 12.96 -12.10
N LYS A 61 -22.81 11.89 -12.86
CA LYS A 61 -22.10 10.61 -12.76
C LYS A 61 -20.58 10.74 -12.90
N GLN A 62 -20.08 11.58 -13.82
CA GLN A 62 -18.65 11.73 -14.04
C GLN A 62 -18.00 12.51 -12.89
N ALA A 63 -18.63 13.60 -12.45
CA ALA A 63 -18.17 14.37 -11.30
C ALA A 63 -18.17 13.53 -10.01
N LEU A 64 -19.20 12.72 -9.78
CA LEU A 64 -19.26 11.82 -8.63
C LEU A 64 -18.12 10.80 -8.67
N ASN A 65 -17.91 10.12 -9.80
CA ASN A 65 -16.82 9.16 -9.95
C ASN A 65 -15.46 9.84 -9.71
N LEU A 66 -15.23 11.00 -10.31
CA LEU A 66 -13.99 11.75 -10.12
C LEU A 66 -13.74 12.11 -8.64
N VAL A 67 -14.77 12.54 -7.91
CA VAL A 67 -14.68 12.83 -6.47
C VAL A 67 -14.36 11.57 -5.67
N LEU A 68 -15.05 10.46 -5.95
CA LEU A 68 -14.85 9.19 -5.26
C LEU A 68 -13.45 8.62 -5.51
N GLU A 69 -13.01 8.57 -6.77
CA GLU A 69 -11.67 8.11 -7.16
C GLU A 69 -10.59 8.98 -6.52
N THR A 70 -10.77 10.30 -6.53
CA THR A 70 -9.80 11.23 -5.92
C THR A 70 -9.74 11.06 -4.40
N ALA A 71 -10.89 10.93 -3.73
CA ALA A 71 -10.94 10.71 -2.28
C ALA A 71 -10.34 9.35 -1.87
N ALA A 72 -10.65 8.29 -2.61
CA ALA A 72 -10.05 6.97 -2.41
C ALA A 72 -8.54 7.02 -2.62
N PHE A 73 -8.09 7.60 -3.74
CA PHE A 73 -6.66 7.76 -4.04
C PHE A 73 -5.91 8.50 -2.93
N ILE A 74 -6.44 9.62 -2.44
CA ILE A 74 -5.85 10.38 -1.33
C ILE A 74 -5.69 9.49 -0.09
N LEU A 75 -6.73 8.71 0.26
CA LEU A 75 -6.68 7.80 1.40
C LEU A 75 -5.70 6.65 1.19
N GLU A 76 -5.62 6.08 -0.01
CA GLU A 76 -4.63 5.05 -0.35
C GLU A 76 -3.22 5.57 -0.21
N GLN A 77 -2.95 6.79 -0.69
CA GLN A 77 -1.65 7.44 -0.52
C GLN A 77 -1.35 7.72 0.97
N ALA A 78 -2.35 8.13 1.74
CA ALA A 78 -2.21 8.35 3.18
C ALA A 78 -1.86 7.05 3.93
N VAL A 79 -2.48 5.93 3.55
CA VAL A 79 -2.16 4.59 4.08
C VAL A 79 -0.76 4.16 3.66
N TYR A 80 -0.43 4.24 2.38
CA TYR A 80 0.82 3.76 1.82
C TYR A 80 2.03 4.47 2.43
N HIS A 81 1.94 5.78 2.61
CA HIS A 81 3.00 6.59 3.20
C HIS A 81 2.88 6.78 4.73
N ASN A 82 1.87 6.16 5.37
CA ASN A 82 1.58 6.28 6.79
C ASN A 82 1.60 7.75 7.27
N VAL A 83 0.85 8.60 6.56
CA VAL A 83 0.88 10.06 6.72
C VAL A 83 0.22 10.48 8.04
N LYS A 84 0.78 11.47 8.73
CA LYS A 84 0.16 12.04 9.93
C LYS A 84 -1.06 12.91 9.56
N PRO A 85 -2.16 12.91 10.34
CA PRO A 85 -3.35 13.72 10.06
C PRO A 85 -3.08 15.20 9.75
N ALA A 86 -2.29 15.86 10.59
CA ALA A 86 -1.92 17.26 10.38
C ALA A 86 -1.15 17.50 9.06
N SER A 87 -0.31 16.54 8.66
CA SER A 87 0.44 16.63 7.39
C SER A 87 -0.45 16.32 6.18
N LEU A 88 -1.48 15.49 6.34
CA LEU A 88 -2.49 15.26 5.31
C LEU A 88 -3.31 16.53 5.08
N GLN A 89 -3.75 17.20 6.15
CA GLN A 89 -4.47 18.47 6.07
C GLN A 89 -3.69 19.53 5.30
N GLN A 90 -2.43 19.77 5.67
CA GLN A 90 -1.57 20.76 5.01
C GLN A 90 -1.40 20.47 3.51
N GLN A 91 -1.30 19.19 3.11
CA GLN A 91 -1.17 18.81 1.72
C GLN A 91 -2.48 19.00 0.93
N LEU A 92 -3.63 18.80 1.58
CA LEU A 92 -4.94 19.06 0.98
C LEU A 92 -5.19 20.56 0.81
N GLU A 93 -4.80 21.36 1.79
CA GLU A 93 -4.85 22.83 1.70
C GLU A 93 -3.91 23.35 0.60
N ALA A 94 -2.74 22.72 0.42
CA ALA A 94 -1.81 23.07 -0.64
C ALA A 94 -2.36 22.84 -2.05
N VAL A 95 -3.33 21.91 -2.22
CA VAL A 95 -4.05 21.70 -3.49
C VAL A 95 -5.38 22.47 -3.55
N HIS A 96 -5.53 23.51 -2.72
CA HIS A 96 -6.69 24.40 -2.66
C HIS A 96 -8.00 23.75 -2.21
N LEU A 97 -7.93 22.65 -1.44
CA LEU A 97 -9.09 22.15 -0.74
C LEU A 97 -9.49 23.11 0.40
N ASN A 98 -10.78 23.38 0.56
CA ASN A 98 -11.26 24.24 1.64
C ASN A 98 -10.82 23.71 3.01
N PRO A 99 -10.42 24.58 3.95
CA PRO A 99 -9.87 24.18 5.24
C PRO A 99 -10.85 23.32 6.05
N ASP A 100 -12.17 23.61 5.97
CA ASP A 100 -13.21 22.79 6.62
C ASP A 100 -13.24 21.35 6.09
N LYS A 101 -12.98 21.15 4.79
CA LYS A 101 -12.95 19.82 4.15
C LYS A 101 -11.65 19.09 4.47
N ALA A 102 -10.54 19.82 4.45
CA ALA A 102 -9.23 19.30 4.81
C ALA A 102 -9.21 18.84 6.28
N GLU A 103 -9.87 19.60 7.17
CA GLU A 103 -10.06 19.23 8.56
C GLU A 103 -10.89 17.95 8.69
N VAL A 104 -12.00 17.83 7.96
CA VAL A 104 -12.81 16.59 7.95
C VAL A 104 -11.98 15.38 7.52
N PHE A 105 -11.17 15.51 6.47
CA PHE A 105 -10.23 14.46 6.05
C PHE A 105 -9.26 14.10 7.17
N SER A 106 -8.64 15.11 7.78
CA SER A 106 -7.67 14.97 8.86
C SER A 106 -8.27 14.25 10.07
N GLN A 107 -9.44 14.68 10.53
CA GLN A 107 -10.15 14.08 11.67
C GLN A 107 -10.56 12.63 11.37
N THR A 108 -11.15 12.38 10.20
CA THR A 108 -11.57 11.04 9.81
C THR A 108 -10.37 10.09 9.71
N TRP A 109 -9.25 10.58 9.15
CA TRP A 109 -8.00 9.85 9.09
C TRP A 109 -7.37 9.62 10.47
N ALA A 110 -7.43 10.60 11.38
CA ALA A 110 -6.93 10.46 12.74
C ALA A 110 -7.68 9.36 13.52
N THR A 111 -8.99 9.24 13.31
CA THR A 111 -9.83 8.27 14.01
C THR A 111 -9.77 6.87 13.38
N ALA A 112 -9.95 6.76 12.05
CA ALA A 112 -10.11 5.47 11.37
C ALA A 112 -8.87 5.05 10.55
N GLY A 113 -7.93 5.95 10.31
CA GLY A 113 -6.71 5.67 9.54
C GLY A 113 -5.80 4.61 10.16
N PRO A 114 -5.48 4.65 11.48
CA PRO A 114 -4.64 3.62 12.10
C PRO A 114 -5.22 2.22 11.95
N GLU A 115 -6.52 2.05 12.21
CA GLU A 115 -7.22 0.77 12.05
C GLU A 115 -7.22 0.32 10.58
N LEU A 116 -7.43 1.23 9.64
CA LEU A 116 -7.37 0.92 8.21
C LEU A 116 -5.97 0.48 7.79
N VAL A 117 -4.92 1.15 8.25
CA VAL A 117 -3.52 0.78 7.97
C VAL A 117 -3.25 -0.64 8.49
N GLU A 118 -3.73 -0.98 9.69
CA GLU A 118 -3.59 -2.33 10.23
C GLU A 118 -4.38 -3.36 9.42
N LYS A 119 -5.65 -3.09 9.09
CA LYS A 119 -6.47 -3.97 8.25
C LYS A 119 -5.87 -4.19 6.87
N LEU A 120 -5.30 -3.14 6.28
CA LEU A 120 -4.68 -3.20 4.96
C LEU A 120 -3.33 -3.92 5.00
N LYS A 121 -2.53 -3.76 6.07
CA LYS A 121 -1.35 -4.59 6.32
C LYS A 121 -1.72 -6.07 6.43
N HIS A 122 -2.77 -6.40 7.18
CA HIS A 122 -3.22 -7.79 7.29
C HIS A 122 -3.77 -8.36 5.98
N ASN A 123 -4.52 -7.57 5.19
CA ASN A 123 -5.08 -8.01 3.90
C ASN A 123 -4.08 -8.04 2.73
N ILE A 124 -3.14 -7.09 2.66
CA ILE A 124 -2.18 -6.99 1.55
C ILE A 124 -0.96 -7.89 1.77
N PHE A 125 -0.57 -8.15 3.03
CA PHE A 125 0.71 -8.83 3.33
C PHE A 125 0.64 -10.30 3.78
N ALA A 126 -0.50 -11.02 3.71
CA ALA A 126 -0.44 -12.46 4.01
C ALA A 126 -1.35 -13.32 3.14
N PRO A 127 -0.73 -14.25 2.40
CA PRO A 127 -0.71 -15.64 2.86
C PRO A 127 0.57 -16.01 3.64
N LYS A 128 1.68 -15.25 3.50
CA LYS A 128 2.97 -15.55 4.15
C LYS A 128 3.53 -14.39 4.98
N LYS A 129 3.56 -14.53 6.32
CA LYS A 129 4.18 -13.58 7.25
C LYS A 129 5.68 -13.86 7.36
N LEU A 130 6.53 -12.83 7.34
CA LEU A 130 7.96 -12.98 7.60
C LEU A 130 8.20 -13.31 9.08
N GLU A 131 8.71 -14.51 9.34
CA GLU A 131 8.97 -15.06 10.68
C GLU A 131 10.38 -14.69 11.15
N TYR A 132 11.37 -14.75 10.26
CA TYR A 132 12.76 -14.49 10.60
C TYR A 132 13.54 -13.91 9.42
N VAL A 133 14.52 -13.06 9.74
CA VAL A 133 15.52 -12.56 8.81
C VAL A 133 16.90 -12.97 9.30
N GLY A 134 17.53 -13.90 8.58
CA GLY A 134 18.93 -14.24 8.76
C GLY A 134 19.80 -13.51 7.76
N TRP A 135 20.96 -13.04 8.21
CA TRP A 135 21.94 -12.45 7.33
C TRP A 135 23.32 -13.03 7.64
N GLN A 136 24.12 -13.25 6.59
CA GLN A 136 25.51 -13.70 6.72
C GLN A 136 26.37 -12.91 5.74
N LEU A 137 27.39 -12.24 6.25
CA LEU A 137 28.39 -11.55 5.45
C LEU A 137 29.69 -12.35 5.44
N ASN A 138 30.05 -12.87 4.28
CA ASN A 138 31.29 -13.58 4.04
C ASN A 138 32.35 -12.59 3.53
N LEU A 139 33.33 -12.30 4.39
CA LEU A 139 34.48 -11.47 4.06
C LEU A 139 35.72 -12.35 3.99
N GLN A 140 36.27 -12.54 2.79
CA GLN A 140 37.57 -13.19 2.63
C GLN A 140 38.64 -12.10 2.47
N MET A 141 39.36 -11.81 3.56
CA MET A 141 40.44 -10.83 3.54
C MET A 141 41.67 -11.38 2.82
N ALA A 142 42.27 -10.58 1.94
CA ALA A 142 43.52 -10.93 1.28
C ALA A 142 44.70 -10.74 2.26
N GLN A 143 45.65 -11.68 2.24
CA GLN A 143 46.91 -11.54 2.97
C GLN A 143 47.84 -10.57 2.22
N SER A 144 48.62 -9.77 2.95
CA SER A 144 49.30 -8.57 2.42
C SER A 144 50.29 -8.82 1.26
N SER A 145 50.65 -10.07 0.97
CA SER A 145 51.60 -10.43 -0.09
C SER A 145 50.95 -10.85 -1.41
N GLN A 146 49.61 -10.99 -1.49
CA GLN A 146 48.91 -11.24 -2.76
C GLN A 146 47.63 -10.41 -2.85
N ALA A 147 47.74 -9.21 -3.41
CA ALA A 147 46.61 -8.33 -3.67
C ALA A 147 45.79 -8.82 -4.88
N ARG A 148 44.90 -9.79 -4.66
CA ARG A 148 43.69 -9.94 -5.48
C ARG A 148 42.50 -9.68 -4.57
N LEU A 149 41.82 -8.56 -4.78
CA LEU A 149 40.59 -8.21 -4.07
C LEU A 149 39.61 -9.40 -4.21
N LYS A 150 39.30 -10.03 -3.09
CA LYS A 150 38.22 -11.02 -3.06
C LYS A 150 36.92 -10.33 -2.71
N SER A 151 35.90 -10.68 -3.47
CA SER A 151 34.58 -10.06 -3.45
C SER A 151 33.88 -10.37 -2.12
N PRO A 152 33.43 -9.37 -1.36
CA PRO A 152 32.55 -9.61 -0.22
C PRO A 152 31.22 -10.21 -0.71
N SER A 153 30.70 -11.21 -0.01
CA SER A 153 29.42 -11.84 -0.35
C SER A 153 28.48 -11.78 0.83
N ALA A 154 27.31 -11.17 0.65
CA ALA A 154 26.25 -11.15 1.65
C ALA A 154 25.13 -12.10 1.23
N VAL A 155 24.67 -12.95 2.15
CA VAL A 155 23.50 -13.82 1.98
C VAL A 155 22.41 -13.35 2.92
N LEU A 156 21.23 -13.07 2.37
CA LEU A 156 20.02 -12.76 3.13
C LEU A 156 19.07 -13.96 3.05
N GLN A 157 18.63 -14.44 4.21
CA GLN A 157 17.68 -15.53 4.37
C GLN A 157 16.38 -14.99 4.96
N LEU A 158 15.29 -15.11 4.24
CA LEU A 158 13.96 -14.64 4.65
C LEU A 158 13.09 -15.87 4.93
N GLY A 159 12.81 -16.13 6.21
CA GLY A 159 11.91 -17.20 6.64
C GLY A 159 10.47 -16.70 6.62
N LEU A 160 9.61 -17.30 5.79
CA LEU A 160 8.20 -16.91 5.65
C LEU A 160 7.29 -18.03 6.19
N ARG A 161 6.32 -17.70 7.04
CA ARG A 161 5.30 -18.60 7.60
C ARG A 161 3.97 -18.43 6.87
N ASN A 162 3.39 -19.51 6.36
CA ASN A 162 2.06 -19.50 5.75
C ASN A 162 0.96 -19.69 6.81
N GLU A 163 -0.08 -18.86 6.81
CA GLU A 163 -1.26 -19.09 7.68
C GLU A 163 -2.33 -20.00 7.03
N ASP A 164 -2.20 -20.32 5.73
CA ASP A 164 -3.15 -21.19 5.01
C ASP A 164 -2.90 -22.70 5.16
N SER A 165 -1.81 -23.11 5.81
CA SER A 165 -1.41 -24.53 5.87
C SER A 165 -2.09 -25.34 6.98
N GLU A 166 -2.95 -24.73 7.79
CA GLU A 166 -3.63 -25.41 8.91
C GLU A 166 -5.08 -25.85 8.60
N ARG A 167 -5.57 -25.65 7.36
CA ARG A 167 -6.97 -25.97 6.97
C ARG A 167 -7.14 -27.15 6.01
N GLN A 168 -6.27 -28.16 6.04
CA GLN A 168 -6.51 -29.39 5.27
C GLN A 168 -6.06 -30.65 6.02
N CYS A 169 -6.72 -30.96 7.14
CA CYS A 169 -6.64 -32.30 7.75
C CYS A 169 -7.91 -32.67 8.53
N CYS A 170 -9.09 -32.42 7.98
CA CYS A 170 -10.30 -33.11 8.42
C CYS A 170 -11.19 -33.41 7.20
N ASN A 171 -11.00 -34.58 6.57
CA ASN A 171 -12.12 -35.41 6.08
C ASN A 171 -11.65 -36.77 5.55
N HIS A 172 -12.13 -37.81 6.23
CA HIS A 172 -12.61 -39.10 5.71
C HIS A 172 -11.70 -39.96 4.81
N GLY A 173 -11.16 -41.02 5.42
CA GLY A 173 -11.43 -42.41 5.03
C GLY A 173 -11.08 -42.89 3.62
N GLY A 174 -10.02 -43.70 3.53
CA GLY A 174 -9.90 -44.76 2.52
C GLY A 174 -9.02 -44.44 1.32
N THR A 175 -7.98 -45.27 1.18
CA THR A 175 -7.23 -45.60 -0.05
C THR A 175 -6.31 -44.56 -0.69
N GLU A 176 -5.02 -44.91 -0.68
CA GLU A 176 -3.90 -44.51 -1.55
C GLU A 176 -3.91 -43.10 -2.16
N ALA A 177 -3.10 -42.20 -1.60
CA ALA A 177 -2.68 -40.98 -2.27
C ALA A 177 -1.15 -40.85 -2.21
N LEU A 178 -0.55 -40.85 -3.39
CA LEU A 178 0.86 -40.60 -3.67
C LEU A 178 1.43 -39.48 -2.79
N CYS A 179 2.53 -39.77 -2.11
CA CYS A 179 3.45 -38.77 -1.59
C CYS A 179 4.07 -37.99 -2.77
N LEU A 180 3.40 -36.92 -3.23
CA LEU A 180 4.04 -35.87 -3.98
C LEU A 180 4.96 -35.10 -3.03
N LYS A 181 6.26 -35.45 -3.08
CA LYS A 181 7.34 -34.60 -2.58
C LYS A 181 7.21 -33.22 -3.24
N ALA A 182 6.68 -32.26 -2.50
CA ALA A 182 6.81 -30.85 -2.86
C ALA A 182 8.30 -30.50 -2.81
N HIS A 183 8.91 -30.37 -3.99
CA HIS A 183 10.23 -29.80 -4.13
C HIS A 183 10.21 -28.40 -3.50
N ASN A 184 10.96 -28.22 -2.43
CA ASN A 184 11.33 -26.90 -1.91
C ASN A 184 12.09 -26.16 -3.01
N ASN A 185 11.39 -25.29 -3.74
CA ASN A 185 12.03 -24.38 -4.70
C ASN A 185 12.61 -23.20 -3.91
N SER A 186 13.82 -23.39 -3.40
CA SER A 186 14.65 -22.33 -2.83
C SER A 186 15.13 -21.44 -3.99
N HIS A 187 14.39 -20.39 -4.31
CA HIS A 187 14.85 -19.38 -5.27
C HIS A 187 15.82 -18.42 -4.57
N SER A 188 17.11 -18.74 -4.65
CA SER A 188 18.20 -17.81 -4.33
C SER A 188 18.35 -16.82 -5.49
N HIS A 189 17.96 -15.57 -5.29
CA HIS A 189 18.34 -14.49 -6.21
C HIS A 189 19.72 -13.96 -5.82
N GLU A 190 20.72 -14.28 -6.62
CA GLU A 190 22.08 -13.72 -6.53
C GLU A 190 22.11 -12.42 -7.34
N ILE A 191 22.18 -11.27 -6.67
CA ILE A 191 22.32 -9.97 -7.33
C ILE A 191 23.82 -9.63 -7.38
N THR A 192 24.44 -9.83 -8.54
CA THR A 192 25.82 -9.42 -8.82
C THR A 192 25.82 -8.00 -9.38
N HIS A 193 26.36 -7.04 -8.62
CA HIS A 193 26.59 -5.68 -9.10
C HIS A 193 28.02 -5.56 -9.66
N THR A 194 28.17 -5.58 -10.98
CA THR A 194 29.42 -5.29 -11.70
C THR A 194 29.56 -3.79 -11.92
N HIS A 195 30.47 -3.13 -11.19
CA HIS A 195 30.81 -1.73 -11.48
C HIS A 195 31.97 -1.67 -12.49
N ALA A 196 31.72 -1.00 -13.62
CA ALA A 196 32.62 -0.87 -14.75
C ALA A 196 33.83 0.02 -14.43
N HIS A 197 34.97 -0.39 -14.97
CA HIS A 197 36.28 0.23 -14.88
C HIS A 197 36.34 1.54 -15.68
N ILE A 198 36.85 2.61 -15.08
CA ILE A 198 37.30 3.82 -15.79
C ILE A 198 38.80 3.96 -15.52
N GLU A 199 39.62 3.77 -16.56
CA GLU A 199 41.06 3.99 -16.54
C GLU A 199 41.39 5.49 -16.48
N PRO A 200 42.41 5.92 -15.71
CA PRO A 200 43.08 7.19 -15.94
C PRO A 200 44.32 6.98 -16.82
N SER A 201 44.33 7.63 -17.99
CA SER A 201 45.49 7.77 -18.86
C SER A 201 46.61 8.55 -18.18
N GLN A 202 47.86 8.07 -18.30
CA GLN A 202 49.07 8.87 -18.09
C GLN A 202 49.40 9.72 -19.32
#